data_AF-A0A833R528-F1
#
_entry.id   AF-A0A833R528-F1
#
_cell.length_a   1.000
_cell.length_b   1.000
_cell.length_c   1.000
_cell.angle_alpha   90.00
_cell.angle_beta   90.00
_cell.angle_gamma   90.00
#
_symmetry.space_group_name_H-M   'P 1'
#
loop_
_entity.id
_entity.type
_entity.pdbx_description
1 polymer ?
#
loop_
_entity_poly.entity_id
_entity_poly.type
_entity_poly.pdbx_seq_one_letter_code
_entity_poly.pdbx_strand_id
1 'polypeptide(L)'
;MANKCSSVPKFDWAELNLDLLPFIAHKLGDAIDFIRFRAVCKKWRSATNLSDKPPQLPWLMMLTKYHDMAEVCFHALPSGKIFSLSFLNHRDYSVAYNRKGSNEFQFYEIDEECNLKDFIKKFVAHN
;
A
#
# COMPACT_ATOMS: atom_id res chain seq x y z
N MET A 1 0.02 2.93 -55.42
CA MET A 1 0.33 1.86 -54.45
C MET A 1 0.30 2.48 -53.06
N ALA A 2 -0.75 2.25 -52.28
CA ALA A 2 -0.89 2.81 -50.95
C ALA A 2 -0.35 1.80 -49.91
N ASN A 3 0.62 2.24 -49.13
CA ASN A 3 1.26 1.45 -48.09
C ASN A 3 0.26 1.23 -46.95
N LYS A 4 -0.16 -0.03 -46.76
CA LYS A 4 -0.99 -0.43 -45.62
C LYS A 4 -0.06 -0.55 -44.43
N CYS A 5 0.03 0.49 -43.59
CA CYS A 5 0.62 0.37 -42.27
C CYS A 5 -0.15 -0.72 -41.52
N SER A 6 0.49 -1.87 -41.31
CA SER A 6 -0.03 -2.96 -40.49
C SER A 6 -0.15 -2.46 -39.06
N SER A 7 -1.37 -2.13 -38.64
CA SER A 7 -1.69 -1.84 -37.24
C SER A 7 -1.31 -3.06 -36.40
N VAL A 8 -0.41 -2.88 -35.43
CA VAL A 8 -0.08 -3.92 -34.45
C VAL A 8 -1.40 -4.39 -33.82
N PRO A 9 -1.71 -5.69 -33.81
CA PRO A 9 -2.93 -6.17 -33.17
C PRO A 9 -2.92 -5.73 -31.71
N LYS A 10 -3.95 -4.94 -31.35
CA LYS A 10 -4.11 -4.40 -30.02
C LYS A 10 -4.61 -5.55 -29.14
N PHE A 11 -3.72 -6.12 -28.34
CA PHE A 11 -4.06 -7.19 -27.42
C PHE A 11 -5.00 -6.63 -26.33
N ASP A 12 -6.21 -7.16 -26.26
CA ASP A 12 -7.16 -6.79 -25.21
C ASP A 12 -6.92 -7.69 -23.99
N TRP A 13 -6.55 -7.07 -22.86
CA TRP A 13 -6.40 -7.78 -21.59
C TRP A 13 -7.72 -8.43 -21.14
N ALA A 14 -8.88 -7.99 -21.64
CA ALA A 14 -10.16 -8.66 -21.39
C ALA A 14 -10.25 -10.06 -22.05
N GLU A 15 -9.41 -10.36 -23.04
CA GLU A 15 -9.30 -11.67 -23.71
C GLU A 15 -8.26 -12.60 -23.07
N LEU A 16 -7.57 -12.16 -22.03
CA LEU A 16 -6.64 -13.00 -21.27
C LEU A 16 -7.39 -14.25 -20.74
N ASN A 17 -6.78 -15.42 -20.93
CA ASN A 17 -7.39 -16.68 -20.49
C ASN A 17 -7.68 -16.64 -18.98
N LEU A 18 -8.95 -16.86 -18.62
CA LEU A 18 -9.43 -16.81 -17.25
C LEU A 18 -8.74 -17.83 -16.34
N ASP A 19 -8.33 -18.98 -16.90
CA ASP A 19 -7.64 -20.05 -16.17
C ASP A 19 -6.26 -19.60 -15.67
N LEU A 20 -5.67 -18.56 -16.27
CA LEU A 20 -4.38 -18.00 -15.84
C LEU A 20 -4.51 -16.96 -14.73
N LEU A 21 -5.70 -16.40 -14.52
CA LEU A 21 -5.90 -15.32 -13.55
C LEU A 21 -5.62 -15.74 -12.11
N PRO A 22 -6.00 -16.95 -11.62
CA PRO A 22 -5.59 -17.41 -10.29
C PRO A 22 -4.08 -17.46 -10.12
N PHE A 23 -3.36 -17.94 -11.14
CA PHE A 23 -1.90 -18.04 -11.09
C PHE A 23 -1.24 -16.66 -11.01
N ILE A 24 -1.75 -15.68 -11.75
CA ILE A 24 -1.28 -14.29 -11.68
C ILE A 24 -1.61 -13.71 -10.29
N ALA A 25 -2.84 -13.93 -9.81
CA ALA A 25 -3.30 -13.43 -8.52
C ALA A 25 -2.41 -13.93 -7.36
N HIS A 26 -2.01 -15.20 -7.39
CA HIS A 26 -1.07 -15.79 -6.42
C HIS A 26 0.35 -15.20 -6.48
N LYS A 27 0.73 -14.54 -7.58
CA LYS A 27 2.03 -13.87 -7.71
C LYS A 27 1.99 -12.42 -7.26
N LEU A 28 0.82 -11.84 -7.04
CA LEU A 28 0.70 -10.50 -6.49
C LEU A 28 1.19 -10.53 -5.06
N GLY A 29 2.11 -9.65 -4.68
CA GLY A 29 2.59 -9.60 -3.30
C GLY A 29 1.72 -8.72 -2.40
N ASP A 30 1.04 -7.72 -2.97
CA ASP A 30 0.36 -6.66 -2.24
C ASP A 30 -1.17 -6.82 -2.30
N ALA A 31 -1.85 -6.57 -1.19
CA ALA A 31 -3.32 -6.63 -1.12
C ALA A 31 -4.02 -5.66 -2.06
N ILE A 32 -3.47 -4.46 -2.21
CA ILE A 32 -4.06 -3.40 -3.04
C ILE A 32 -3.97 -3.82 -4.50
N ASP A 33 -2.85 -4.40 -4.92
CA ASP A 33 -2.69 -4.91 -6.28
C ASP A 33 -3.64 -6.07 -6.55
N PHE A 34 -3.84 -6.97 -5.58
CA PHE A 34 -4.86 -8.01 -5.67
C PHE A 34 -6.29 -7.44 -5.79
N ILE A 35 -6.64 -6.41 -5.02
CA ILE A 35 -7.95 -5.76 -5.12
C ILE A 35 -8.13 -5.11 -6.50
N ARG A 36 -7.12 -4.38 -6.98
CA ARG A 36 -7.12 -3.75 -8.31
C ARG A 36 -7.24 -4.78 -9.42
N PHE A 37 -6.53 -5.90 -9.31
CA PHE A 37 -6.63 -7.03 -10.24
C PHE A 37 -8.07 -7.54 -10.34
N ARG A 38 -8.75 -7.72 -9.21
CA ARG A 38 -10.17 -8.12 -9.15
C ARG A 38 -11.16 -7.04 -9.56
N ALA A 39 -10.70 -5.80 -9.72
CA ALA A 39 -11.53 -4.66 -10.10
C ALA A 39 -11.59 -4.40 -11.60
N VAL A 40 -10.76 -5.10 -12.41
CA VAL A 40 -10.70 -4.91 -13.88
C VAL A 40 -12.06 -5.12 -14.54
N CYS A 41 -12.68 -6.29 -14.34
CA CYS A 41 -14.02 -6.58 -14.85
C CYS A 41 -14.69 -7.70 -14.04
N LYS A 42 -15.98 -7.95 -14.30
CA LYS A 42 -16.73 -9.03 -13.63
C LYS A 42 -16.13 -10.41 -13.87
N LYS A 43 -15.63 -10.69 -15.10
CA LYS A 43 -15.01 -11.99 -15.42
C LYS A 43 -13.76 -12.25 -14.59
N TRP A 44 -12.88 -11.24 -14.46
CA TRP A 44 -11.67 -11.35 -13.65
C TRP A 44 -11.99 -11.55 -12.19
N ARG A 45 -12.94 -10.78 -11.65
CA ARG A 45 -13.40 -10.93 -10.27
C ARG A 45 -13.91 -12.33 -9.94
N SER A 46 -14.66 -12.93 -10.86
CA SER A 46 -15.22 -14.27 -10.69
C SER A 46 -14.20 -15.39 -10.88
N ALA A 47 -13.21 -15.19 -11.75
CA ALA A 47 -12.15 -16.18 -12.00
C ALA A 47 -11.12 -16.24 -10.85
N THR A 48 -11.05 -15.21 -10.01
CA THR A 48 -10.13 -15.13 -8.86
C THR A 48 -10.88 -15.32 -7.53
N ASN A 49 -10.50 -16.33 -6.75
CA ASN A 49 -11.09 -16.53 -5.44
C ASN A 49 -10.47 -15.58 -4.41
N LEU A 50 -11.24 -15.20 -3.39
CA LEU A 50 -10.71 -14.44 -2.26
C LEU A 50 -9.65 -15.23 -1.48
N SER A 51 -9.72 -16.56 -1.53
CA SER A 51 -8.69 -17.46 -0.97
C SER A 51 -7.35 -17.36 -1.71
N ASP A 52 -7.34 -16.85 -2.95
CA ASP A 52 -6.11 -16.62 -3.73
C ASP A 52 -5.41 -15.32 -3.32
N LYS A 53 -5.95 -14.59 -2.34
CA LYS A 53 -5.37 -13.37 -1.80
C LYS A 53 -3.96 -13.66 -1.29
N PRO A 54 -2.97 -12.82 -1.65
CA PRO A 54 -1.63 -13.02 -1.15
C PRO A 54 -1.56 -12.90 0.37
N PRO A 55 -0.65 -13.66 1.02
CA PRO A 55 -0.35 -13.51 2.43
C PRO A 55 -0.11 -12.04 2.73
N GLN A 56 -0.90 -11.48 3.64
CA GLN A 56 -0.68 -10.11 4.10
C GLN A 56 0.54 -10.14 5.01
N LEU A 57 1.69 -9.78 4.47
CA LEU A 57 2.88 -9.63 5.29
C LEU A 57 2.62 -8.49 6.28
N PRO A 58 2.89 -8.71 7.59
CA PRO A 58 2.82 -7.62 8.53
C PRO A 58 3.82 -6.54 8.10
N TRP A 59 3.43 -5.28 8.26
CA TRP A 59 4.36 -4.18 8.02
C TRP A 59 5.53 -4.30 9.00
N LEU A 60 6.76 -4.23 8.46
CA LEU A 60 7.94 -4.23 9.31
C LEU A 60 8.09 -2.85 9.93
N MET A 61 8.05 -2.77 11.25
CA MET A 61 8.23 -1.52 12.00
C MET A 61 9.70 -1.36 12.39
N MET A 62 10.31 -0.24 12.02
CA MET A 62 11.61 0.19 12.52
C MET A 62 11.43 1.48 13.32
N LEU A 63 12.07 1.56 14.49
CA LEU A 63 12.06 2.74 15.35
C LEU A 63 13.49 3.28 15.45
N THR A 64 13.70 4.52 15.00
CA THR A 64 14.93 5.27 15.23
C THR A 64 14.64 6.37 16.25
N LYS A 65 15.59 6.61 17.15
CA LYS A 65 15.49 7.66 18.19
C LYS A 65 16.71 8.56 18.10
N TYR A 66 16.49 9.86 18.06
CA TYR A 66 17.55 10.86 18.05
C TYR A 66 17.16 12.06 18.93
N HIS A 67 17.79 12.19 20.09
CA HIS A 67 17.51 13.22 21.09
C HIS A 67 15.99 13.35 21.37
N ASP A 68 15.34 14.43 20.94
CA ASP A 68 13.91 14.72 21.14
C ASP A 68 13.01 14.26 19.99
N MET A 69 13.59 13.64 18.96
CA MET A 69 12.87 13.11 17.80
C MET A 69 12.87 11.58 17.81
N ALA A 70 11.74 10.98 17.52
CA ALA A 70 11.66 9.56 17.18
C ALA A 70 11.04 9.41 15.79
N GLU A 71 11.53 8.49 14.99
CA GLU A 71 10.93 8.17 13.69
C GLU A 71 10.57 6.69 13.67
N VAL A 72 9.33 6.40 13.28
CA VAL A 72 8.81 5.06 13.08
C VAL A 72 8.56 4.85 11.61
N CYS A 73 9.28 3.92 11.00
CA CYS A 73 9.11 3.52 9.61
C CYS A 73 8.37 2.19 9.53
N PHE A 74 7.34 2.13 8.71
CA PHE A 74 6.60 0.92 8.36
C PHE A 74 6.92 0.53 6.92
N HIS A 75 7.51 -0.65 6.73
CA HIS A 75 7.83 -1.18 5.41
C HIS A 75 6.79 -2.22 4.99
N ALA A 76 6.07 -1.93 3.90
CA ALA A 76 5.23 -2.91 3.22
C ALA A 76 6.10 -3.71 2.23
N LEU A 77 6.63 -4.83 2.71
CA LEU A 77 7.62 -5.66 2.00
C LEU A 77 7.24 -6.10 0.57
N PRO A 78 5.96 -6.34 0.21
CA PRO A 78 5.63 -6.73 -1.16
C PRO A 78 5.62 -5.56 -2.17
N SER A 79 5.25 -4.35 -1.74
CA SER A 79 5.18 -3.18 -2.61
C SER A 79 6.40 -2.26 -2.48
N GLY A 80 7.27 -2.52 -1.51
CA GLY A 80 8.41 -1.65 -1.19
C GLY A 80 8.00 -0.27 -0.65
N LYS A 81 6.71 -0.08 -0.34
CA LYS A 81 6.22 1.18 0.21
C LYS A 81 6.73 1.36 1.62
N ILE A 82 7.19 2.56 1.92
CA ILE A 82 7.66 2.95 3.25
C ILE A 82 6.76 4.09 3.73
N PHE A 83 6.16 3.91 4.89
CA PHE A 83 5.44 4.96 5.59
C PHE A 83 6.28 5.38 6.78
N SER A 84 6.73 6.63 6.80
CA SER A 84 7.45 7.18 7.95
C SER A 84 6.50 8.05 8.77
N LEU A 85 6.60 7.88 10.07
CA LEU A 85 5.90 8.67 11.06
C LEU A 85 6.95 9.23 12.02
N SER A 86 7.09 10.54 12.00
CA SER A 86 8.02 11.25 12.87
C SER A 86 7.28 11.82 14.06
N PHE A 87 7.91 11.71 15.22
CA PHE A 87 7.44 12.20 16.51
C PHE A 87 8.41 13.25 17.01
N LEU A 88 7.88 14.42 17.32
CA LEU A 88 8.60 15.47 18.04
C LEU A 88 8.05 15.52 19.45
N ASN A 89 8.88 15.19 20.44
CA ASN A 89 8.53 15.32 21.84
C ASN A 89 8.83 16.75 22.28
N HIS A 90 7.80 17.58 22.45
CA HIS A 90 7.91 18.85 23.17
C HIS A 90 7.66 18.59 24.66
N ARG A 91 8.13 19.49 25.53
CA ARG A 91 7.92 19.37 26.99
C ARG A 91 6.44 19.30 27.40
N ASP A 92 5.56 19.78 26.52
CA ASP A 92 4.13 19.99 26.81
C ASP A 92 3.20 19.23 25.84
N TYR A 93 3.71 18.63 24.75
CA TYR A 93 2.90 17.90 23.77
C TYR A 93 3.76 17.02 22.84
N SER A 94 3.14 16.00 22.24
CA SER A 94 3.76 15.15 21.20
C SER A 94 3.03 15.35 19.88
N VAL A 95 3.78 15.61 18.80
CA VAL A 95 3.21 15.71 17.45
C VAL A 95 3.70 14.55 16.60
N ALA A 96 2.76 13.83 15.99
CA ALA A 96 3.05 12.89 14.92
C ALA A 96 2.88 13.57 13.57
N TYR A 97 3.74 13.28 12.61
CA TYR A 97 3.53 13.70 11.22
C TYR A 97 4.01 12.65 10.22
N ASN A 98 3.34 12.60 9.08
CA ASN A 98 3.70 11.77 7.93
C ASN A 98 4.02 12.66 6.72
N ARG A 99 5.09 12.34 6.01
CA ARG A 99 5.48 13.00 4.76
C ARG A 99 4.79 12.35 3.57
N LYS A 100 3.90 13.08 2.89
CA LYS A 100 3.13 12.60 1.72
C LYS A 100 3.81 12.88 0.38
N GLY A 101 4.86 13.70 0.36
CA GLY A 101 5.56 14.10 -0.86
C GLY A 101 6.84 14.89 -0.57
N SER A 102 7.37 15.60 -1.57
CA SER A 102 8.61 16.37 -1.39
C SER A 102 8.48 17.43 -0.29
N ASN A 103 7.36 18.13 -0.18
CA ASN A 103 7.15 19.21 0.80
C ASN A 103 5.78 19.16 1.51
N GLU A 104 5.05 18.05 1.45
CA GLU A 104 3.72 17.93 2.06
C GLU A 104 3.78 17.06 3.33
N PHE A 105 3.29 17.63 4.43
CA PHE A 105 3.25 16.99 5.74
C PHE A 105 1.81 16.91 6.23
N GLN A 106 1.40 15.72 6.67
CA GLN A 106 0.15 15.51 7.38
C GLN A 106 0.46 15.40 8.87
N PHE A 107 -0.08 16.33 9.67
CA PHE A 107 0.10 16.37 11.12
C PHE A 107 -1.04 15.66 11.85
N TYR A 108 -0.70 15.06 12.98
CA TYR A 108 -1.61 14.40 13.91
C TYR A 108 -1.23 14.81 15.33
N GLU A 109 -2.17 15.41 16.04
CA GLU A 109 -2.02 15.68 17.47
C GLU A 109 -2.21 14.38 18.26
N ILE A 110 -1.31 14.13 19.22
CA ILE A 110 -1.38 12.94 20.07
C ILE A 110 -1.88 13.41 21.43
N ASP A 111 -3.17 13.22 21.67
CA ASP A 111 -3.76 13.44 23.00
C ASP A 111 -3.07 12.54 24.04
N GLU A 112 -2.93 13.02 25.28
CA GLU A 112 -2.35 12.26 26.40
C GLU A 112 -3.05 10.91 26.65
N GLU A 113 -4.32 10.78 26.25
CA GLU A 113 -5.11 9.54 26.32
C GLU A 113 -4.84 8.57 25.15
N CYS A 114 -4.24 9.03 24.05
CA CYS A 114 -3.98 8.21 22.88
C CYS A 114 -2.70 7.38 23.08
N ASN A 115 -2.85 6.13 23.52
CA ASN A 115 -1.72 5.21 23.58
C ASN A 115 -1.07 5.08 22.20
N LEU A 116 0.26 5.19 22.13
CA LEU A 116 1.05 5.02 20.90
C LEU A 116 0.64 3.75 20.11
N LYS A 117 0.27 2.66 20.81
CA LYS A 117 -0.23 1.44 20.16
C LYS A 117 -1.54 1.66 19.42
N ASP A 118 -2.47 2.42 19.97
CA ASP A 118 -3.78 2.67 19.34
C ASP A 118 -3.67 3.71 18.22
N PHE A 119 -2.77 4.68 18.37
CA PHE A 119 -2.38 5.57 17.28
C PHE A 119 -1.81 4.77 16.09
N ILE A 120 -0.83 3.90 16.36
CA ILE A 120 -0.20 3.07 15.32
C ILE A 120 -1.23 2.18 14.63
N LYS A 121 -2.13 1.53 15.38
CA LYS A 121 -3.22 0.73 14.80
C LYS A 121 -4.12 1.55 13.88
N LYS A 122 -4.53 2.75 14.30
CA LYS A 122 -5.35 3.66 13.47
C LYS A 122 -4.61 4.11 12.22
N PHE A 123 -3.33 4.46 12.35
CA PHE A 123 -2.48 4.89 11.24
C PHE A 123 -2.34 3.80 10.17
N VAL A 124 -2.07 2.56 10.61
CA VAL A 124 -1.99 1.38 9.74
C VAL A 124 -3.34 1.06 9.09
N ALA A 125 -4.46 1.29 9.77
CA ALA A 125 -5.78 1.04 9.20
C ALA A 125 -6.19 2.05 8.10
N HIS A 126 -5.65 3.27 8.16
CA HIS A 126 -5.99 4.38 7.26
C HIS A 126 -5.07 4.52 6.04
N ASN A 127 -3.95 3.79 5.97
CA ASN A 127 -2.97 3.86 4.88
C ASN A 127 -2.73 2.48 4.26
#